data_AF-A0A484AXT4-F1
#
_entry.id   AF-A0A484AXT4-F1
#
_cell.length_a   1.000
_cell.length_b   1.000
_cell.length_c   1.000
_cell.angle_alpha   90.00
_cell.angle_beta   90.00
_cell.angle_gamma   90.00
#
_symmetry.space_group_name_H-M   'P 1'
#
loop_
_entity.id
_entity.type
_entity.pdbx_description
1 polymer ?
#
loop_
_entity_poly.entity_id
_entity_poly.type
_entity_poly.pdbx_seq_one_letter_code
_entity_poly.pdbx_strand_id
1 'polypeptide(L)'
;MAVSAIGSLSSKLSLGLLNFVLAVSSGWALKHYSIGRYALAAYGLLFAHSVFCILHCTHPNPGQVQRRICELSLRYSPVIFVTLIVGQLQSFGGPQPNFAGSSSWHPIVFSLYISLLALVSVRSCLNEKSKLATVLARLERLNLALCVLWNVFCLWHIAIGDEFWWSLGLALLVLLNHFVLWRLTLRYNISPLEVGTVGMCFSVIFAINAAQEMIENRR
;
A
#
# COMPACT_ATOMS: atom_id res chain seq x y z
N MET A 1 -18.64 -3.77 31.59
CA MET A 1 -18.58 -3.53 30.12
C MET A 1 -17.58 -2.45 29.68
N ALA A 2 -16.98 -1.64 30.58
CA ALA A 2 -15.99 -0.61 30.18
C ALA A 2 -14.55 -1.14 29.99
N VAL A 3 -14.19 -2.27 30.61
CA VAL A 3 -12.81 -2.81 30.61
C VAL A 3 -12.41 -3.42 29.25
N SER A 4 -13.36 -4.00 28.51
CA SER A 4 -13.10 -4.57 27.17
C SER A 4 -12.87 -3.49 26.10
N ALA A 5 -13.49 -2.31 26.25
CA ALA A 5 -13.30 -1.18 25.35
C ALA A 5 -11.90 -0.57 25.50
N ILE A 6 -11.36 -0.52 26.73
CA ILE A 6 -10.02 -0.01 27.02
C ILE A 6 -8.93 -0.96 26.47
N GLY A 7 -9.12 -2.27 26.62
CA GLY A 7 -8.23 -3.28 26.02
C GLY A 7 -8.22 -3.22 24.47
N SER A 8 -9.39 -3.00 23.86
CA SER A 8 -9.52 -2.83 22.39
C SER A 8 -8.93 -1.52 21.88
N LEU A 9 -9.01 -0.44 22.67
CA LEU A 9 -8.41 0.85 22.33
C LEU A 9 -6.88 0.79 22.42
N SER A 10 -6.36 0.12 23.45
CA SER A 10 -4.93 -0.09 23.67
C SER A 10 -4.28 -0.91 22.55
N SER A 11 -4.94 -1.97 22.05
CA SER A 11 -4.41 -2.76 20.94
C SER A 11 -4.40 -1.97 19.62
N LYS A 12 -5.46 -1.20 19.32
CA LYS A 12 -5.52 -0.35 18.12
C LYS A 12 -4.51 0.80 18.15
N LEU A 13 -4.30 1.41 19.32
CA LEU A 13 -3.26 2.42 19.53
C LEU A 13 -1.86 1.82 19.30
N SER A 14 -1.59 0.62 19.84
CA SER A 14 -0.31 -0.07 19.64
C SER A 14 -0.03 -0.39 18.17
N LEU A 15 -1.06 -0.73 17.39
CA LEU A 15 -0.94 -0.94 15.94
C LEU A 15 -0.65 0.36 15.19
N GLY A 16 -1.31 1.47 15.58
CA GLY A 16 -1.01 2.80 15.05
C GLY A 16 0.45 3.21 15.33
N LEU A 17 0.92 2.97 16.56
CA LEU A 17 2.30 3.21 16.97
C LEU A 17 3.29 2.30 16.23
N LEU A 18 2.96 1.02 16.01
CA LEU A 18 3.78 0.11 15.22
C LEU A 18 3.95 0.63 13.78
N ASN A 19 2.84 1.02 13.14
CA ASN A 19 2.88 1.63 11.82
C ASN A 19 3.71 2.92 11.79
N PHE A 20 3.69 3.70 12.86
CA PHE A 20 4.51 4.91 12.98
C PHE A 20 6.00 4.60 13.15
N VAL A 21 6.36 3.63 13.99
CA VAL A 21 7.75 3.18 14.14
C VAL A 21 8.27 2.58 12.84
N LEU A 22 7.45 1.80 12.13
CA LEU A 22 7.78 1.27 10.81
C LEU A 22 7.95 2.36 9.77
N ALA A 23 7.08 3.37 9.77
CA ALA A 23 7.28 4.55 8.95
C ALA A 23 8.63 5.19 9.31
N VAL A 24 8.85 5.64 10.54
CA VAL A 24 10.08 6.36 10.92
C VAL A 24 11.35 5.55 10.61
N SER A 25 11.37 4.25 10.91
CA SER A 25 12.51 3.37 10.60
C SER A 25 12.71 3.16 9.10
N SER A 26 11.64 2.99 8.32
CA SER A 26 11.74 2.90 6.85
C SER A 26 12.20 4.21 6.23
N GLY A 27 11.68 5.35 6.66
CA GLY A 27 12.14 6.66 6.20
C GLY A 27 13.59 6.94 6.55
N TRP A 28 14.03 6.51 7.74
CA TRP A 28 15.43 6.61 8.15
C TRP A 28 16.33 5.75 7.26
N ALA A 29 15.97 4.47 7.06
CA ALA A 29 16.71 3.58 6.15
C ALA A 29 16.76 4.17 4.74
N LEU A 30 15.63 4.57 4.18
CA LEU A 30 15.57 5.17 2.84
C LEU A 30 16.37 6.47 2.72
N LYS A 31 16.39 7.35 3.73
CA LYS A 31 17.23 8.55 3.73
C LYS A 31 18.72 8.22 3.59
N HIS A 32 19.17 7.13 4.21
CA HIS A 32 20.57 6.72 4.18
C HIS A 32 20.96 5.91 2.94
N TYR A 33 20.01 5.19 2.34
CA TYR A 33 20.30 4.27 1.25
C TYR A 33 19.79 4.77 -0.12
N SER A 34 18.62 5.41 -0.20
CA SER A 34 17.93 5.73 -1.46
C SER A 34 17.59 7.23 -1.58
N ILE A 35 18.29 7.95 -2.46
CA ILE A 35 17.97 9.35 -2.86
C ILE A 35 16.83 9.38 -3.92
N GLY A 36 16.01 8.32 -3.97
CA GLY A 36 14.95 8.15 -4.96
C GLY A 36 13.70 8.98 -4.68
N ARG A 37 13.24 9.77 -5.67
CA ARG A 37 12.01 10.59 -5.56
C ARG A 37 10.77 9.75 -5.24
N TYR A 38 10.63 8.57 -5.87
CA TYR A 38 9.47 7.69 -5.65
C TYR A 38 9.53 6.99 -4.30
N ALA A 39 10.73 6.62 -3.86
CA ALA A 39 11.00 6.05 -2.55
C ALA A 39 10.58 7.00 -1.40
N LEU A 40 10.94 8.29 -1.52
CA LEU A 40 10.58 9.31 -0.54
C LEU A 40 9.07 9.57 -0.52
N ALA A 41 8.42 9.56 -1.69
CA ALA A 41 6.96 9.67 -1.79
C ALA A 41 6.24 8.46 -1.14
N ALA A 42 6.75 7.24 -1.35
CA ALA A 42 6.22 6.02 -0.76
C ALA A 42 6.29 6.08 0.77
N TYR A 43 7.42 6.54 1.28
CA TYR A 43 7.63 6.76 2.70
C TYR A 43 6.69 7.84 3.27
N GLY A 44 6.59 9.00 2.63
CA GLY A 44 5.70 10.08 3.07
C GLY A 44 4.23 9.63 3.15
N LEU A 45 3.81 8.74 2.24
CA LEU A 45 2.47 8.16 2.24
C LEU A 45 2.26 7.23 3.43
N LEU A 46 3.19 6.31 3.71
CA LEU A 46 3.15 5.45 4.90
C LEU A 46 3.18 6.23 6.20
N PHE A 47 4.00 7.28 6.26
CA PHE A 47 4.06 8.18 7.41
C PHE A 47 2.72 8.88 7.63
N ALA A 48 2.14 9.49 6.59
CA ALA A 48 0.82 10.11 6.67
C ALA A 48 -0.25 9.11 7.12
N HIS A 49 -0.25 7.90 6.55
CA HIS A 49 -1.16 6.81 6.94
C HIS A 49 -1.03 6.49 8.45
N SER A 50 0.20 6.32 8.95
CA SER A 50 0.44 6.02 10.37
C SER A 50 -0.07 7.13 11.30
N VAL A 51 0.13 8.40 10.93
CA VAL A 51 -0.37 9.56 11.68
C VAL A 51 -1.90 9.58 11.69
N PHE A 52 -2.55 9.32 10.55
CA PHE A 52 -4.01 9.24 10.49
C PHE A 52 -4.57 8.11 11.36
N CYS A 53 -3.92 6.94 11.38
CA CYS A 53 -4.31 5.84 12.26
C CYS A 53 -4.18 6.20 13.75
N ILE A 54 -3.09 6.85 14.15
CA ILE A 54 -2.89 7.32 15.54
C ILE A 54 -3.94 8.36 15.92
N LEU A 55 -4.17 9.36 15.07
CA LEU A 55 -5.17 10.40 15.30
C LEU A 55 -6.59 9.81 15.42
N HIS A 56 -6.90 8.79 14.61
CA HIS A 56 -8.19 8.10 14.67
C HIS A 56 -8.38 7.34 15.99
N CYS A 57 -7.32 6.74 16.54
CA CYS A 57 -7.39 5.96 17.78
C CYS A 57 -7.31 6.81 19.05
N THR A 58 -6.77 8.02 18.97
CA THR A 58 -6.60 8.93 20.12
C THR A 58 -7.82 9.82 20.37
N HIS A 59 -8.66 10.06 19.36
CA HIS A 59 -9.85 10.88 19.52
C HIS A 59 -11.05 10.04 20.02
N PRO A 60 -11.74 10.41 21.12
CA PRO A 60 -12.84 9.62 21.70
C PRO A 60 -14.09 9.57 20.79
N ASN A 61 -14.23 10.50 19.85
CA ASN A 61 -15.27 10.50 18.82
C ASN A 61 -14.69 10.99 17.48
N PRO A 62 -14.00 10.15 16.69
CA PRO A 62 -13.43 10.60 15.44
C PRO A 62 -14.57 11.02 14.50
N GLY A 63 -14.53 12.24 13.98
CA GLY A 63 -15.56 12.78 13.10
C GLY A 63 -15.72 11.93 11.83
N GLN A 64 -16.88 11.98 11.18
CA GLN A 64 -17.19 11.14 10.01
C GLN A 64 -16.12 11.23 8.90
N VAL A 65 -15.57 12.42 8.68
CA VAL A 65 -14.49 12.66 7.72
C VAL A 65 -13.21 11.89 8.09
N GLN A 66 -12.82 11.93 9.36
CA GLN A 66 -11.62 11.24 9.83
C GLN A 66 -11.75 9.72 9.71
N ARG A 67 -12.95 9.17 9.99
CA ARG A 67 -13.23 7.73 9.80
C ARG A 67 -13.11 7.34 8.33
N ARG A 68 -13.73 8.11 7.43
CA ARG A 68 -13.65 7.88 5.97
C ARG A 68 -12.21 7.95 5.47
N ILE A 69 -11.45 8.98 5.86
CA ILE A 69 -10.04 9.11 5.45
C ILE A 69 -9.21 7.93 5.96
N CYS A 70 -9.41 7.49 7.20
CA CYS A 70 -8.70 6.34 7.75
C CYS A 70 -9.03 5.04 6.98
N GLU A 71 -10.31 4.79 6.66
CA GLU A 71 -10.74 3.63 5.88
C GLU A 71 -10.19 3.63 4.45
N LEU A 72 -10.20 4.80 3.79
CA LEU A 72 -9.60 4.96 2.47
C LEU A 72 -8.07 4.72 2.55
N SER A 73 -7.41 5.36 3.51
CA SER A 73 -5.97 5.26 3.71
C SER A 73 -5.52 3.82 3.95
N LEU A 74 -6.23 3.05 4.78
CA LEU A 74 -5.97 1.63 5.01
C LEU A 74 -6.03 0.79 3.73
N ARG A 75 -6.92 1.14 2.81
CA ARG A 75 -7.17 0.36 1.62
C ARG A 75 -6.23 0.71 0.46
N TYR A 76 -5.86 1.97 0.33
CA TYR A 76 -5.05 2.46 -0.79
C TYR A 76 -3.56 2.55 -0.48
N SER A 77 -3.19 2.87 0.77
CA SER A 77 -1.78 3.06 1.17
C SER A 77 -0.89 1.86 0.81
N PRO A 78 -1.28 0.59 1.10
CA PRO A 78 -0.43 -0.55 0.75
C PRO A 78 -0.21 -0.70 -0.75
N VAL A 79 -1.24 -0.43 -1.56
CA VAL A 79 -1.17 -0.61 -3.03
C VAL A 79 -0.33 0.50 -3.66
N ILE A 80 -0.53 1.75 -3.24
CA ILE A 80 0.24 2.89 -3.74
C ILE A 80 1.71 2.78 -3.30
N PHE A 81 1.96 2.36 -2.06
CA PHE A 81 3.31 2.12 -1.56
C PHE A 81 4.07 1.15 -2.47
N VAL A 82 3.48 -0.02 -2.77
CA VAL A 82 4.12 -1.02 -3.64
C VAL A 82 4.34 -0.46 -5.04
N THR A 83 3.39 0.29 -5.62
CA THR A 83 3.60 0.92 -6.94
C THR A 83 4.79 1.89 -6.95
N LEU A 84 4.93 2.70 -5.90
CA LEU A 84 6.04 3.65 -5.81
C LEU A 84 7.38 2.94 -5.62
N ILE A 85 7.42 1.84 -4.86
CA ILE A 85 8.59 0.97 -4.75
C ILE A 85 8.94 0.32 -6.10
N VAL A 86 7.95 -0.21 -6.82
CA VAL A 86 8.15 -0.75 -8.17
C VAL A 86 8.74 0.31 -9.10
N GLY A 87 8.17 1.52 -9.12
CA GLY A 87 8.69 2.63 -9.93
C GLY A 87 10.12 3.00 -9.54
N GLN A 88 10.46 2.94 -8.24
CA GLN A 88 11.82 3.16 -7.76
C GLN A 88 12.78 2.06 -8.23
N LEU A 89 12.40 0.78 -8.12
CA LEU A 89 13.21 -0.36 -8.59
C LEU A 89 13.46 -0.28 -10.10
N GLN A 90 12.41 0.03 -10.87
CA GLN A 90 12.51 0.23 -12.31
C GLN A 90 13.41 1.40 -12.70
N SER A 91 13.49 2.45 -11.86
CA SER A 91 14.41 3.57 -12.10
C SER A 91 15.89 3.19 -11.93
N PHE A 92 16.18 2.10 -11.21
CA PHE A 92 17.55 1.59 -11.05
C PHE A 92 17.98 0.65 -12.20
N GLY A 93 17.05 -0.10 -12.80
CA GLY A 93 17.32 -1.13 -13.83
C GLY A 93 17.68 -0.63 -15.24
N GLY A 94 17.95 0.67 -15.46
CA GLY A 94 18.28 1.20 -16.79
C GLY A 94 17.10 1.21 -17.78
N PRO A 95 17.33 1.55 -19.07
CA PRO A 95 16.26 1.60 -20.07
C PRO A 95 15.67 0.20 -20.27
N GLN A 96 14.40 0.05 -19.86
CA GLN A 96 13.70 -1.23 -19.94
C GLN A 96 13.62 -1.75 -21.37
N PRO A 97 13.69 -3.08 -21.58
CA PRO A 97 13.40 -3.66 -22.87
C PRO A 97 11.95 -3.34 -23.26
N ASN A 98 11.82 -2.80 -24.48
CA ASN A 98 10.57 -2.35 -25.07
C ASN A 98 9.46 -3.42 -24.99
N PHE A 99 8.51 -3.24 -24.07
CA PHE A 99 7.28 -4.04 -24.07
C PHE A 99 6.30 -3.46 -25.10
N ALA A 100 5.95 -4.26 -26.10
CA ALA A 100 4.81 -4.10 -27.01
C ALA A 100 4.49 -2.65 -27.46
N GLY A 101 5.34 -2.07 -28.31
CA GLY A 101 5.03 -0.81 -28.99
C GLY A 101 5.03 0.42 -28.08
N SER A 102 6.20 1.05 -27.96
CA SER A 102 6.45 2.47 -27.62
C SER A 102 5.80 3.11 -26.37
N SER A 103 4.99 2.42 -25.57
CA SER A 103 4.33 3.04 -24.43
C SER A 103 5.14 2.85 -23.15
N SER A 104 5.78 3.94 -22.71
CA SER A 104 6.31 4.06 -21.35
C SER A 104 5.29 3.53 -20.32
N TRP A 105 5.73 2.90 -19.23
CA TRP A 105 4.82 2.36 -18.19
C TRP A 105 3.99 3.44 -17.47
N HIS A 106 4.47 4.69 -17.52
CA HIS A 106 3.88 5.86 -16.89
C HIS A 106 2.41 6.10 -17.27
N PRO A 107 1.99 6.14 -18.55
CA PRO A 107 0.59 6.28 -18.95
C PRO A 107 -0.32 5.17 -18.43
N ILE A 108 0.15 3.92 -18.34
CA ILE A 108 -0.67 2.81 -17.81
C ILE A 108 -0.94 3.03 -16.32
N VAL A 109 0.12 3.31 -15.55
CA VAL A 109 0.01 3.63 -14.12
C VAL A 109 -0.85 4.87 -13.92
N PHE A 110 -0.62 5.93 -14.68
CA PHE A 110 -1.40 7.16 -14.61
C PHE A 110 -2.89 6.92 -14.89
N SER A 111 -3.22 6.13 -15.91
CA SER A 111 -4.60 5.75 -16.24
C SER A 111 -5.28 4.97 -15.12
N LEU A 112 -4.59 3.97 -14.55
CA LEU A 112 -5.10 3.16 -13.43
C LEU A 112 -5.37 4.03 -12.19
N TYR A 113 -4.44 4.92 -11.84
CA TYR A 113 -4.58 5.75 -10.65
C TYR A 113 -5.54 6.93 -10.83
N ILE A 114 -5.63 7.53 -12.02
CA ILE A 114 -6.66 8.55 -12.30
C ILE A 114 -8.05 7.95 -12.31
N SER A 115 -8.24 6.80 -12.94
CA SER A 115 -9.54 6.12 -12.93
C SER A 115 -9.94 5.73 -11.50
N LEU A 116 -8.99 5.34 -10.66
CA LEU A 116 -9.23 5.09 -9.24
C LEU A 116 -9.64 6.36 -8.50
N LEU A 117 -8.91 7.46 -8.71
CA LEU A 117 -9.20 8.76 -8.10
C LEU A 117 -10.58 9.29 -8.53
N ALA A 118 -10.91 9.17 -9.82
CA ALA A 118 -12.21 9.55 -10.36
C ALA A 118 -13.34 8.75 -9.71
N LEU A 119 -13.19 7.42 -9.60
CA LEU A 119 -14.19 6.56 -8.96
C LEU A 119 -14.41 6.93 -7.49
N VAL A 120 -13.35 7.16 -6.73
CA VAL A 120 -13.43 7.58 -5.31
C VAL A 120 -14.09 8.95 -5.16
N SER A 121 -13.72 9.90 -6.04
CA SER A 121 -14.25 11.26 -6.01
C SER A 121 -15.75 11.27 -6.32
N VAL A 122 -16.17 10.60 -7.40
CA VAL A 122 -17.58 10.50 -7.78
C VAL A 122 -18.38 9.77 -6.70
N ARG A 123 -17.82 8.69 -6.12
CA ARG A 123 -18.47 7.98 -5.01
C ARG A 123 -18.67 8.87 -3.79
N SER A 124 -17.72 9.73 -3.47
CA SER A 124 -17.80 10.64 -2.32
C SER A 124 -18.90 11.70 -2.45
N CYS A 125 -19.29 12.03 -3.69
CA CYS A 125 -20.39 12.94 -3.99
C CYS A 125 -21.78 12.26 -4.01
N LEU A 126 -21.84 10.93 -3.98
CA LEU A 126 -23.08 10.17 -4.08
C LEU A 126 -23.63 9.80 -2.70
N ASN A 127 -24.96 9.69 -2.63
CA ASN A 127 -25.62 9.22 -1.41
C ASN A 127 -25.33 7.72 -1.22
N GLU A 128 -24.89 7.32 -0.02
CA GLU A 128 -24.38 5.97 0.27
C GLU A 128 -25.40 4.85 0.02
N LYS A 129 -26.70 5.17 0.09
CA LYS A 129 -27.82 4.23 -0.14
C LYS A 129 -28.19 4.05 -1.61
N SER A 130 -27.56 4.78 -2.53
CA SER A 130 -27.88 4.70 -3.96
C SER A 130 -27.33 3.41 -4.59
N LYS A 131 -28.10 2.81 -5.52
CA LYS A 131 -27.65 1.66 -6.32
C LYS A 131 -26.36 1.99 -7.10
N LEU A 132 -26.22 3.24 -7.55
CA LEU A 132 -25.06 3.73 -8.29
C LEU A 132 -23.80 3.77 -7.41
N ALA A 133 -23.90 4.20 -6.15
CA ALA A 133 -22.78 4.15 -5.20
C ALA A 133 -22.32 2.71 -4.95
N THR A 134 -23.23 1.73 -4.96
CA THR A 134 -22.89 0.31 -4.77
C THR A 134 -22.15 -0.26 -5.98
N VAL A 135 -22.57 0.12 -7.19
CA VAL A 135 -21.89 -0.25 -8.44
C VAL A 135 -20.51 0.39 -8.52
N LEU A 136 -20.39 1.69 -8.23
CA LEU A 136 -19.10 2.39 -8.17
C LEU A 136 -18.16 1.76 -7.15
N ALA A 137 -18.67 1.38 -5.98
CA ALA A 137 -17.88 0.70 -4.96
C ALA A 137 -17.36 -0.67 -5.42
N ARG A 138 -18.03 -1.36 -6.37
CA ARG A 138 -17.54 -2.60 -6.98
C ARG A 138 -16.45 -2.33 -8.02
N LEU A 139 -16.70 -1.37 -8.92
CA LEU A 139 -15.72 -0.91 -9.91
C LEU A 139 -14.42 -0.42 -9.26
N GLU A 140 -14.53 0.32 -8.16
CA GLU A 140 -13.41 0.78 -7.36
C GLU A 140 -12.56 -0.38 -6.82
N ARG A 141 -13.17 -1.50 -6.38
CA ARG A 141 -12.39 -2.67 -5.93
C ARG A 141 -11.75 -3.41 -7.09
N LEU A 142 -12.45 -3.51 -8.22
CA LEU A 142 -11.89 -4.13 -9.43
C LEU A 142 -10.69 -3.32 -9.92
N ASN A 143 -10.79 -2.00 -9.96
CA ASN A 143 -9.70 -1.13 -10.36
C ASN A 143 -8.51 -1.23 -9.39
N LEU A 144 -8.78 -1.25 -8.09
CA LEU A 144 -7.73 -1.50 -7.09
C LEU A 144 -7.04 -2.85 -7.28
N ALA A 145 -7.80 -3.91 -7.59
CA ALA A 145 -7.25 -5.23 -7.90
C ALA A 145 -6.40 -5.21 -9.18
N LEU A 146 -6.80 -4.46 -10.21
CA LEU A 146 -5.99 -4.24 -11.40
C LEU A 146 -4.67 -3.53 -11.07
N CYS A 147 -4.68 -2.51 -10.19
CA CYS A 147 -3.44 -1.88 -9.71
C CYS A 147 -2.52 -2.90 -9.01
N VAL A 148 -3.08 -3.79 -8.19
CA VAL A 148 -2.31 -4.84 -7.52
C VAL A 148 -1.73 -5.85 -8.52
N LEU A 149 -2.53 -6.31 -9.48
CA LEU A 149 -2.07 -7.22 -10.54
C LEU A 149 -0.98 -6.58 -11.40
N TRP A 150 -1.11 -5.28 -11.69
CA TRP A 150 -0.08 -4.51 -12.38
C TRP A 150 1.24 -4.48 -11.59
N ASN A 151 1.18 -4.19 -10.30
CA ASN A 151 2.36 -4.22 -9.42
C ASN A 151 3.03 -5.60 -9.42
N VAL A 152 2.24 -6.67 -9.31
CA VAL A 152 2.72 -8.06 -9.34
C VAL A 152 3.37 -8.38 -10.68
N PHE A 153 2.76 -7.96 -11.80
CA PHE A 153 3.32 -8.12 -13.13
C PHE A 153 4.68 -7.41 -13.27
N CYS A 154 4.80 -6.17 -12.78
CA CYS A 154 6.07 -5.45 -12.81
C CYS A 154 7.15 -6.14 -11.94
N LEU A 155 6.79 -6.61 -10.74
CA LEU A 155 7.72 -7.34 -9.87
C LEU A 155 8.16 -8.67 -10.48
N TRP A 156 7.23 -9.40 -11.11
CA TRP A 156 7.57 -10.60 -11.86
C TRP A 156 8.57 -10.28 -12.97
N HIS A 157 8.32 -9.22 -13.74
CA HIS A 157 9.21 -8.82 -14.81
C HIS A 157 10.62 -8.48 -14.29
N ILE A 158 10.73 -7.77 -13.17
CA ILE A 158 12.03 -7.50 -12.51
C ILE A 158 12.72 -8.82 -12.13
N ALA A 159 11.96 -9.80 -11.61
CA ALA A 159 12.52 -11.10 -11.23
C ALA A 159 13.07 -11.89 -12.42
N ILE A 160 12.40 -11.84 -13.58
CA ILE A 160 12.83 -12.54 -14.80
C ILE A 160 13.91 -11.78 -15.55
N GLY A 161 13.74 -10.47 -15.73
CA GLY A 161 14.59 -9.65 -16.57
C GLY A 161 15.97 -9.41 -15.97
N ASP A 162 16.00 -9.19 -14.65
CA ASP A 162 17.22 -8.80 -13.93
C ASP A 162 17.68 -9.90 -12.94
N GLU A 163 17.11 -11.10 -13.03
CA GLU A 163 17.39 -12.28 -12.17
C GLU A 163 17.22 -12.04 -10.66
N PHE A 164 16.46 -11.02 -10.27
CA PHE A 164 16.17 -10.69 -8.88
C PHE A 164 15.05 -11.57 -8.30
N TRP A 165 15.37 -12.81 -7.94
CA TRP A 165 14.44 -13.79 -7.37
C TRP A 165 13.69 -13.29 -6.12
N TRP A 166 14.29 -12.38 -5.36
CA TRP A 166 13.63 -11.74 -4.22
C TRP A 166 12.34 -11.01 -4.66
N SER A 167 12.30 -10.41 -5.86
CA SER A 167 11.15 -9.67 -6.37
C SER A 167 9.92 -10.57 -6.54
N LEU A 168 10.14 -11.85 -6.83
CA LEU A 168 9.09 -12.88 -6.87
C LEU A 168 8.49 -13.13 -5.48
N GLY A 169 9.32 -13.12 -4.43
CA GLY A 169 8.89 -13.17 -3.04
C GLY A 169 8.03 -11.97 -2.64
N LEU A 170 8.41 -10.76 -3.04
CA LEU A 170 7.62 -9.54 -2.83
C LEU A 170 6.26 -9.62 -3.56
N ALA A 171 6.25 -10.09 -4.80
CA ALA A 171 5.03 -10.28 -5.59
C ALA A 171 4.06 -11.26 -4.91
N LEU A 172 4.57 -12.40 -4.42
CA LEU A 172 3.78 -13.38 -3.68
C LEU A 172 3.23 -12.78 -2.38
N LEU A 173 4.03 -12.01 -1.66
CA LEU A 173 3.62 -11.35 -0.42
C LEU A 173 2.51 -10.31 -0.66
N VAL A 174 2.59 -9.56 -1.75
CA VAL A 174 1.54 -8.61 -2.18
C VAL A 174 0.23 -9.34 -2.50
N LEU A 175 0.30 -10.47 -3.23
CA LEU A 175 -0.88 -11.30 -3.52
C LEU A 175 -1.50 -11.89 -2.26
N LEU A 176 -0.67 -12.45 -1.38
CA LEU A 176 -1.09 -12.98 -0.08
C LEU A 176 -1.77 -11.88 0.73
N ASN A 177 -1.16 -10.70 0.83
CA ASN A 177 -1.69 -9.59 1.61
C ASN A 177 -3.04 -9.09 1.08
N HIS A 178 -3.17 -8.96 -0.25
CA HIS A 178 -4.38 -8.39 -0.84
C HIS A 178 -5.55 -9.38 -0.96
N PHE A 179 -5.30 -10.64 -1.31
CA PHE A 179 -6.37 -11.60 -1.63
C PHE A 179 -6.60 -12.68 -0.57
N VAL A 180 -5.56 -13.10 0.13
CA VAL A 180 -5.62 -14.28 1.02
C VAL A 180 -5.77 -13.86 2.47
N LEU A 181 -4.95 -12.93 2.94
CA LEU A 181 -4.88 -12.48 4.33
C LEU A 181 -6.22 -11.89 4.80
N TRP A 182 -6.96 -11.20 3.91
CA TRP A 182 -8.32 -10.75 4.23
C TRP A 182 -9.26 -11.90 4.63
N ARG A 183 -9.13 -13.11 4.06
CA ARG A 183 -10.00 -14.25 4.40
C ARG A 183 -9.74 -14.78 5.82
N LEU A 184 -8.56 -14.56 6.39
CA LEU A 184 -8.25 -14.94 7.77
C LEU A 184 -9.08 -14.13 8.77
N THR A 185 -9.40 -12.86 8.46
CA THR A 185 -10.27 -12.02 9.30
C THR A 185 -11.67 -12.62 9.46
N LEU A 186 -12.18 -13.29 8.42
CA LEU A 186 -13.50 -13.93 8.43
C LEU A 186 -13.54 -15.22 9.26
N ARG A 187 -12.41 -15.92 9.43
CA ARG A 187 -12.35 -17.21 10.14
C ARG A 187 -11.87 -17.10 11.59
N TYR A 188 -11.00 -16.15 11.90
CA TYR A 188 -10.31 -16.10 13.20
C TYR A 188 -10.67 -14.90 14.08
N ASN A 189 -11.70 -14.11 13.71
CA ASN A 189 -12.12 -12.91 14.46
C ASN A 189 -10.97 -11.91 14.74
N ILE A 190 -9.98 -11.89 13.84
CA ILE A 190 -8.84 -10.97 13.86
C ILE A 190 -9.25 -9.69 13.15
N SER A 191 -8.83 -8.53 13.66
CA SER A 191 -9.19 -7.28 13.01
C SER A 191 -8.49 -7.14 11.65
N PRO A 192 -9.18 -6.62 10.62
CA PRO A 192 -8.56 -6.37 9.32
C PRO A 192 -7.39 -5.38 9.39
N LEU A 193 -7.39 -4.52 10.42
CA LEU A 193 -6.31 -3.59 10.71
C LEU A 193 -5.01 -4.31 11.10
N GLU A 194 -5.08 -5.32 11.96
CA GLU A 194 -3.93 -6.12 12.40
C GLU A 194 -3.28 -6.83 11.22
N VAL A 195 -4.11 -7.50 10.42
CA VAL A 195 -3.67 -8.27 9.26
C VAL A 195 -3.02 -7.35 8.21
N GLY A 196 -3.65 -6.21 7.90
CA GLY A 196 -3.10 -5.25 6.95
C GLY A 196 -1.79 -4.62 7.44
N THR A 197 -1.67 -4.35 8.74
CA THR A 197 -0.46 -3.82 9.37
C THR A 197 0.69 -4.80 9.21
N VAL A 198 0.49 -6.08 9.55
CA VAL A 198 1.51 -7.13 9.40
C VAL A 198 1.97 -7.25 7.95
N GLY A 199 1.05 -7.26 6.99
CA GLY A 199 1.38 -7.30 5.57
C GLY A 199 2.18 -6.08 5.10
N MET A 200 1.89 -4.89 5.63
CA MET A 200 2.68 -3.68 5.39
C MET A 200 4.08 -3.78 5.99
N CYS A 201 4.25 -4.30 7.21
CA CYS A 201 5.57 -4.54 7.81
C CYS A 201 6.47 -5.35 6.89
N PHE A 202 5.96 -6.51 6.44
CA PHE A 202 6.71 -7.39 5.56
C PHE A 202 7.03 -6.73 4.22
N SER A 203 6.05 -6.04 3.62
CA SER A 203 6.26 -5.34 2.35
C SER A 203 7.33 -4.26 2.45
N VAL A 204 7.37 -3.53 3.57
CA VAL A 204 8.35 -2.47 3.85
C VAL A 204 9.75 -3.03 4.06
N ILE A 205 9.91 -4.05 4.92
CA ILE A 205 11.21 -4.69 5.16
C ILE A 205 11.80 -5.21 3.85
N PHE A 206 10.97 -5.91 3.07
CA PHE A 206 11.39 -6.51 1.83
C PHE A 206 11.73 -5.44 0.76
N ALA A 207 10.98 -4.34 0.71
CA ALA A 207 11.28 -3.21 -0.18
C ALA A 207 12.59 -2.48 0.20
N ILE A 208 12.90 -2.35 1.48
CA ILE A 208 14.16 -1.75 1.94
C ILE A 208 15.33 -2.64 1.56
N ASN A 209 15.25 -3.94 1.84
CA ASN A 209 16.30 -4.90 1.50
C ASN A 209 16.53 -4.94 -0.02
N ALA A 210 15.46 -4.98 -0.81
CA ALA A 210 15.51 -4.88 -2.26
C ALA A 210 16.23 -3.61 -2.75
N ALA A 211 15.88 -2.45 -2.17
CA ALA A 211 16.54 -1.20 -2.51
C ALA A 211 18.04 -1.23 -2.16
N GLN A 212 18.40 -1.79 -0.99
CA GLN A 212 19.80 -1.94 -0.58
C GLN A 212 20.60 -2.81 -1.54
N GLU A 213 20.09 -3.99 -1.90
CA GLU A 213 20.75 -4.91 -2.83
C GLU A 213 20.98 -4.25 -4.21
N MET A 214 20.00 -3.51 -4.72
CA MET A 214 20.13 -2.74 -5.97
C MET A 214 21.20 -1.65 -5.90
N ILE A 215 21.44 -1.06 -4.72
CA ILE A 215 22.47 -0.04 -4.52
C ILE A 215 23.85 -0.69 -4.41
N GLU A 216 23.95 -1.82 -3.71
CA GLU A 216 25.19 -2.59 -3.54
C GLU A 216 25.69 -3.12 -4.88
N ASN A 217 24.81 -3.69 -5.71
CA ASN A 217 25.16 -4.18 -7.06
C ASN A 217 25.65 -3.08 -8.02
N ARG A 218 25.48 -1.80 -7.66
CA ARG A 218 25.93 -0.65 -8.47
C ARG A 218 27.30 -0.10 -8.05
N ARG A 219 27.81 -0.49 -6.87
CA ARG A 219 29.13 -0.08 -6.37
C ARG A 219 30.18 -1.10 -6.76
#